data_AF-A0A2G5USP4-F1
#
_entry.id   AF-A0A2G5USP4-F1
#
_cell.length_a   1.000
_cell.length_b   1.000
_cell.length_c   1.000
_cell.angle_alpha   90.00
_cell.angle_beta   90.00
_cell.angle_gamma   90.00
#
_symmetry.space_group_name_H-M   'P 1'
#
loop_
_entity.id
_entity.type
_entity.pdbx_description
1 polymer ?
#
loop_
_entity_poly.entity_id
_entity_poly.type
_entity_poly.pdbx_seq_one_letter_code
_entity_poly.pdbx_strand_id
1 'polypeptide(L)'
;MEGISNLEKEIRVSQLVTLNVTALAKSLRTFQTEEQAEKSLNQVADYVKNSSIAWKSKQFLFIELVKTIEKWQPRQAVNARKLVENLLEQADELCDQQKPTVAADALLVVLRMQDRHQMFGVDWKSVIDRVDRGTAGTATGLGSRFEMKMETS
;
A
#
# COMPACT_ATOMS: atom_id res chain seq x y z
N MET A 1 -31.52 -27.54 10.52
CA MET A 1 -30.23 -26.87 10.25
C MET A 1 -30.56 -25.42 9.93
N GLU A 2 -30.38 -24.51 10.89
CA GLU A 2 -30.42 -23.08 10.59
C GLU A 2 -29.25 -22.78 9.64
N GLY A 3 -29.58 -22.42 8.40
CA GLY A 3 -28.58 -22.04 7.41
C GLY A 3 -27.87 -20.76 7.86
N ILE A 4 -26.57 -20.68 7.59
CA ILE A 4 -25.77 -19.47 7.83
C ILE A 4 -26.49 -18.29 7.17
N SER A 5 -26.76 -17.24 7.95
CA SER A 5 -27.41 -16.03 7.46
C SER A 5 -26.56 -15.34 6.39
N ASN A 6 -27.18 -14.56 5.50
CA ASN A 6 -26.44 -13.84 4.46
C ASN A 6 -25.38 -12.89 5.06
N LEU A 7 -25.70 -12.25 6.19
CA LEU A 7 -24.77 -11.40 6.93
C LEU A 7 -23.54 -12.18 7.41
N GLU A 8 -23.73 -13.37 7.99
CA GLU A 8 -22.61 -14.20 8.42
C GLU A 8 -21.74 -14.69 7.25
N LYS A 9 -22.34 -14.97 6.09
CA LYS A 9 -21.59 -15.31 4.86
C LYS A 9 -20.73 -14.13 4.41
N GLU A 10 -21.29 -12.93 4.37
CA GLU A 10 -20.57 -11.71 3.99
C GLU A 10 -19.41 -11.41 4.95
N ILE A 11 -19.64 -11.54 6.26
CA ILE A 11 -18.61 -11.39 7.28
C ILE A 11 -17.48 -12.39 7.05
N ARG A 12 -17.80 -13.67 6.84
CA ARG A 12 -16.78 -14.72 6.59
C ARG A 12 -16.00 -14.46 5.30
N VAL A 13 -16.66 -14.03 4.23
CA VAL A 13 -15.99 -13.67 2.97
C VAL A 13 -15.05 -12.49 3.20
N SER A 14 -15.48 -11.43 3.90
CA SER A 14 -14.63 -10.30 4.22
C SER A 14 -13.41 -10.68 5.08
N GLN A 15 -13.59 -11.60 6.03
CA GLN A 15 -12.49 -12.13 6.83
C GLN A 15 -11.48 -12.90 5.98
N LEU A 16 -11.95 -13.80 5.10
CA LEU A 16 -11.09 -14.56 4.20
C LEU A 16 -10.32 -13.65 3.24
N VAL A 17 -10.97 -12.65 2.66
CA VAL A 17 -10.32 -11.63 1.83
C VAL A 17 -9.23 -10.91 2.62
N THR A 18 -9.53 -10.47 3.84
CA THR A 18 -8.56 -9.77 4.71
C THR A 18 -7.35 -10.65 5.03
N LEU A 19 -7.56 -11.92 5.36
CA LEU A 19 -6.49 -12.88 5.62
C LEU A 19 -5.62 -13.11 4.36
N ASN A 20 -6.24 -13.23 3.19
CA ASN A 20 -5.53 -13.47 1.94
C ASN A 20 -4.67 -12.27 1.53
N VAL A 21 -5.21 -11.04 1.58
CA VAL A 21 -4.42 -9.85 1.19
C VAL A 21 -3.29 -9.57 2.18
N THR A 22 -3.51 -9.81 3.48
CA THR A 22 -2.44 -9.64 4.49
C THR A 22 -1.38 -10.73 4.39
N ALA A 23 -1.76 -11.98 4.05
CA ALA A 23 -0.81 -13.05 3.78
C ALA A 23 0.05 -12.74 2.55
N LEU A 24 -0.54 -12.17 1.50
CA LEU A 24 0.20 -11.72 0.32
C LEU A 24 1.18 -10.59 0.65
N ALA A 25 0.78 -9.60 1.45
CA ALA A 25 1.70 -8.56 1.90
C ALA A 25 2.89 -9.18 2.66
N LYS A 26 2.62 -10.09 3.61
CA LYS A 26 3.67 -10.79 4.38
C LYS A 26 4.61 -11.61 3.51
N SER A 27 4.12 -12.20 2.43
CA SER A 27 4.95 -13.06 1.57
C SER A 27 5.95 -12.27 0.75
N LEU A 28 5.77 -10.95 0.55
CA LEU A 28 6.72 -10.10 -0.20
C LEU A 28 8.16 -10.28 0.27
N ARG A 29 8.38 -10.38 1.58
CA ARG A 29 9.72 -10.57 2.18
C ARG A 29 10.43 -11.86 1.76
N THR A 30 9.70 -12.82 1.21
CA THR A 30 10.23 -14.14 0.82
C THR A 30 10.75 -14.15 -0.62
N PHE A 31 10.35 -13.19 -1.44
CA PHE A 31 10.80 -13.09 -2.82
C PHE A 31 12.14 -12.37 -2.88
N GLN A 32 13.15 -13.10 -3.38
CA GLN A 32 14.53 -12.62 -3.46
C GLN A 32 14.98 -12.30 -4.89
N THR A 33 14.25 -12.78 -5.91
CA THR A 33 14.50 -12.42 -7.30
C THR A 33 13.65 -11.22 -7.69
N GLU A 34 14.19 -10.36 -8.55
CA GLU A 34 13.51 -9.16 -9.07
C GLU A 34 12.16 -9.53 -9.69
N GLU A 35 12.13 -10.51 -10.60
CA GLU A 35 10.90 -10.94 -11.29
C GLU A 35 9.78 -11.36 -10.32
N GLN A 36 10.11 -12.17 -9.30
CA GLN A 36 9.10 -12.63 -8.33
C GLN A 36 8.63 -11.49 -7.42
N ALA A 37 9.56 -10.61 -7.02
CA ALA A 37 9.26 -9.43 -6.23
C ALA A 37 8.32 -8.48 -6.98
N GLU A 38 8.64 -8.15 -8.23
CA GLU A 38 7.83 -7.26 -9.08
C GLU A 38 6.46 -7.84 -9.36
N LYS A 39 6.39 -9.13 -9.72
CA LYS A 39 5.11 -9.82 -9.95
C LYS A 39 4.22 -9.75 -8.70
N SER A 40 4.81 -9.97 -7.53
CA SER A 40 4.08 -9.93 -6.26
C SER A 40 3.66 -8.52 -5.88
N LEU A 41 4.50 -7.51 -6.10
CA LEU A 41 4.14 -6.10 -5.93
C LEU A 41 3.01 -5.68 -6.87
N ASN A 42 3.03 -6.14 -8.12
CA ASN A 42 1.95 -5.88 -9.07
C ASN A 42 0.63 -6.50 -8.62
N GLN A 43 0.65 -7.73 -8.09
CA GLN A 43 -0.54 -8.35 -7.50
C GLN A 43 -1.05 -7.56 -6.29
N VAL A 44 -0.18 -7.14 -5.39
CA VAL A 44 -0.56 -6.29 -4.26
C VAL A 44 -1.17 -4.99 -4.76
N ALA A 45 -0.57 -4.34 -5.76
CA ALA A 45 -1.08 -3.12 -6.36
C ALA A 45 -2.50 -3.30 -6.91
N ASP A 46 -2.79 -4.42 -7.57
CA ASP A 46 -4.13 -4.73 -8.07
C ASP A 46 -5.15 -4.85 -6.93
N TYR A 47 -4.76 -5.43 -5.79
CA TYR A 47 -5.63 -5.49 -4.60
C TYR A 47 -5.85 -4.14 -3.94
N VAL A 48 -4.88 -3.22 -3.97
CA VAL A 48 -5.03 -1.86 -3.46
C VAL A 48 -6.20 -1.14 -4.16
N LYS A 49 -6.25 -1.20 -5.50
CA LYS A 49 -7.28 -0.53 -6.32
C LYS A 49 -8.56 -1.35 -6.51
N ASN A 50 -8.61 -2.58 -6.02
CA ASN A 50 -9.79 -3.42 -6.19
C ASN A 50 -10.98 -2.83 -5.41
N SER A 51 -12.04 -2.44 -6.13
CA SER A 51 -13.26 -1.86 -5.55
C SER A 51 -14.11 -2.87 -4.80
N SER A 52 -13.96 -4.17 -5.09
CA SER A 52 -14.66 -5.26 -4.40
C SER A 52 -14.06 -5.56 -3.02
N ILE A 53 -12.90 -4.99 -2.70
CA ILE A 53 -12.28 -5.12 -1.38
C ILE A 53 -12.71 -3.94 -0.51
N ALA A 54 -13.37 -4.25 0.60
CA ALA A 54 -13.80 -3.25 1.56
C ALA A 54 -12.61 -2.44 2.10
N TRP A 55 -12.82 -1.12 2.31
CA TRP A 55 -11.80 -0.22 2.84
C TRP A 55 -11.16 -0.73 4.14
N LYS A 56 -11.92 -1.45 4.98
CA LYS A 56 -11.40 -2.00 6.24
C LYS A 56 -10.37 -3.10 6.00
N SER A 57 -10.59 -3.96 5.00
CA SER A 57 -9.61 -4.95 4.57
C SER A 57 -8.37 -4.28 3.97
N LYS A 58 -8.55 -3.20 3.21
CA LYS A 58 -7.43 -2.38 2.72
C LYS A 58 -6.62 -1.76 3.85
N GLN A 59 -7.27 -1.32 4.94
CA GLN A 59 -6.58 -0.82 6.13
C GLN A 59 -5.62 -1.87 6.70
N PHE A 60 -6.08 -3.11 6.89
CA PHE A 60 -5.21 -4.19 7.37
C PHE A 60 -4.08 -4.51 6.40
N LEU A 61 -4.35 -4.47 5.09
CA LEU A 61 -3.33 -4.62 4.05
C LEU A 61 -2.24 -3.55 4.20
N PHE A 62 -2.59 -2.26 4.30
CA PHE A 62 -1.62 -1.17 4.41
C PHE A 62 -0.78 -1.28 5.67
N ILE A 63 -1.39 -1.57 6.82
CA ILE A 63 -0.68 -1.79 8.08
C ILE A 63 0.34 -2.92 7.96
N GLU A 64 -0.01 -4.01 7.27
CA GLU A 64 0.91 -5.13 7.06
C GLU A 64 1.99 -4.82 6.02
N LEU A 65 1.67 -4.03 4.99
CA LEU A 65 2.64 -3.57 4.00
C LEU A 65 3.70 -2.67 4.63
N VAL A 66 3.34 -1.73 5.51
CA VAL A 66 4.31 -0.92 6.27
C VAL A 66 5.32 -1.83 6.99
N LYS A 67 4.83 -2.79 7.77
CA LYS A 67 5.67 -3.74 8.52
C LYS A 67 6.54 -4.60 7.60
N THR A 68 6.00 -5.00 6.46
CA THR A 68 6.72 -5.86 5.52
C THR A 68 7.80 -5.06 4.79
N ILE A 69 7.47 -3.88 4.29
CA ILE A 69 8.41 -2.98 3.61
C ILE A 69 9.51 -2.52 4.55
N GLU A 70 9.27 -2.34 5.85
CA GLU A 70 10.34 -2.06 6.83
C GLU A 70 11.36 -3.21 6.96
N LYS A 71 10.91 -4.46 6.76
CA LYS A 71 11.73 -5.67 6.97
C LYS A 71 12.27 -6.29 5.69
N TRP A 72 11.70 -5.93 4.54
CA TRP A 72 12.04 -6.55 3.26
C TRP A 72 13.37 -6.01 2.75
N GLN A 73 14.29 -6.87 2.35
CA GLN A 73 15.57 -6.49 1.73
C GLN A 73 15.69 -7.24 0.40
N PRO A 74 15.13 -6.68 -0.70
CA PRO A 74 15.31 -7.29 -2.00
C PRO A 74 16.79 -7.24 -2.40
N ARG A 75 17.28 -8.26 -3.11
CA ARG A 75 18.70 -8.34 -3.51
C ARG A 75 19.09 -7.26 -4.52
N GLN A 76 18.11 -6.79 -5.28
CA GLN A 76 18.22 -5.75 -6.30
C GLN A 76 17.07 -4.77 -6.11
N ALA A 77 17.22 -3.57 -6.66
CA ALA A 77 16.12 -2.60 -6.68
C ALA A 77 14.94 -3.22 -7.44
N VAL A 78 13.73 -3.05 -6.91
CA VAL A 78 12.50 -3.63 -7.47
C VAL A 78 11.66 -2.50 -8.02
N ASN A 79 11.11 -2.64 -9.24
CA ASN A 79 10.16 -1.67 -9.75
C ASN A 79 8.85 -1.74 -8.96
N ALA A 80 8.57 -0.67 -8.21
CA ALA A 80 7.39 -0.57 -7.37
C ALA A 80 6.44 0.55 -7.82
N ARG A 81 6.64 1.09 -9.02
CA ARG A 81 5.89 2.23 -9.56
C ARG A 81 4.38 2.03 -9.49
N LYS A 82 3.89 0.90 -9.99
CA LYS A 82 2.45 0.60 -10.03
C LYS A 82 1.84 0.56 -8.62
N LEU A 83 2.54 -0.01 -7.65
CA LEU A 83 2.07 -0.03 -6.26
C LEU A 83 1.98 1.38 -5.69
N VAL A 84 3.01 2.21 -5.89
CA VAL A 84 3.03 3.59 -5.41
C VAL A 84 1.89 4.41 -6.05
N GLU A 85 1.73 4.34 -7.37
CA GLU A 85 0.65 5.04 -8.08
C GLU A 85 -0.73 4.62 -7.54
N ASN A 86 -0.95 3.31 -7.37
CA ASN A 86 -2.21 2.78 -6.85
C ASN A 86 -2.47 3.20 -5.39
N LEU A 87 -1.43 3.26 -4.55
CA LEU A 87 -1.55 3.72 -3.15
C LEU A 87 -1.92 5.20 -3.08
N LEU A 88 -1.31 6.04 -3.91
CA LEU A 88 -1.59 7.48 -3.94
C LEU A 88 -3.04 7.73 -4.39
N GLU A 89 -3.49 7.08 -5.47
CA GLU A 89 -4.88 7.19 -5.92
C GLU A 89 -5.85 6.68 -4.87
N GLN A 90 -5.55 5.53 -4.26
CA GLN A 90 -6.41 4.97 -3.24
C GLN A 90 -6.48 5.86 -2.00
N ALA A 91 -5.40 6.56 -1.66
CA ALA A 91 -5.39 7.52 -0.56
C ALA A 91 -6.33 8.71 -0.84
N ASP A 92 -6.28 9.28 -2.05
CA ASP A 92 -7.20 10.35 -2.45
C ASP A 92 -8.66 9.88 -2.43
N GLU A 93 -8.96 8.71 -3.01
CA GLU A 93 -10.31 8.12 -2.97
C GLU A 93 -10.81 7.88 -1.54
N LEU A 94 -9.94 7.45 -0.63
CA LEU A 94 -10.30 7.23 0.77
C LEU A 94 -10.58 8.56 1.49
N CYS A 95 -9.88 9.64 1.13
CA CYS A 95 -10.20 10.98 1.61
C CYS A 95 -11.58 11.43 1.11
N ASP A 96 -11.90 11.23 -0.17
CA ASP A 96 -13.23 11.54 -0.74
C ASP A 96 -14.35 10.75 -0.05
N GLN A 97 -14.06 9.52 0.40
CA GLN A 97 -14.97 8.68 1.18
C GLN A 97 -15.01 9.01 2.69
N GLN A 98 -14.39 10.12 3.11
CA GLN A 98 -14.27 10.55 4.52
C GLN A 98 -13.60 9.48 5.41
N LYS A 99 -12.56 8.82 4.89
CA LYS A 99 -11.69 7.84 5.59
C LYS A 99 -10.23 8.31 5.67
N PRO A 100 -9.94 9.51 6.20
CA PRO A 100 -8.58 10.07 6.20
C PRO A 100 -7.57 9.24 6.98
N THR A 101 -7.97 8.55 8.07
CA THR A 101 -7.07 7.66 8.82
C THR A 101 -6.56 6.49 7.96
N VAL A 102 -7.42 5.97 7.08
CA VAL A 102 -7.05 4.84 6.20
C VAL A 102 -6.22 5.34 5.01
N ALA A 103 -6.51 6.55 4.52
CA ALA A 103 -5.65 7.24 3.55
C ALA A 103 -4.25 7.47 4.12
N ALA A 104 -4.15 7.85 5.40
CA ALA A 104 -2.88 7.98 6.09
C ALA A 104 -2.12 6.64 6.16
N ASP A 105 -2.80 5.53 6.45
CA ASP A 105 -2.20 4.19 6.41
C ASP A 105 -1.61 3.87 5.01
N ALA A 106 -2.29 4.25 3.92
CA ALA A 106 -1.78 4.09 2.55
C ALA A 106 -0.54 4.98 2.28
N LEU A 107 -0.57 6.25 2.68
CA LEU A 107 0.56 7.17 2.50
C LEU A 107 1.78 6.74 3.34
N LEU A 108 1.57 6.15 4.52
CA LEU A 108 2.67 5.59 5.32
C LEU A 108 3.40 4.46 4.61
N VAL A 109 2.71 3.64 3.81
CA VAL A 109 3.36 2.63 2.96
C VAL A 109 4.33 3.30 2.00
N VAL A 110 3.86 4.33 1.28
CA VAL A 110 4.68 5.07 0.30
C VAL A 110 5.86 5.76 0.99
N LEU A 111 5.64 6.38 2.15
CA LEU A 111 6.69 7.03 2.92
C LEU A 111 7.78 6.05 3.36
N ARG A 112 7.40 4.82 3.78
CA ARG A 112 8.38 3.76 4.10
C ARG A 112 9.18 3.30 2.90
N MET A 113 8.57 3.29 1.72
CA MET A 113 9.29 2.98 0.49
C MET A 113 10.25 4.11 0.11
N GLN A 114 9.83 5.38 0.26
CA GLN A 114 10.68 6.55 0.02
C GLN A 114 11.88 6.60 0.96
N ASP A 115 11.68 6.32 2.24
CA ASP A 115 12.76 6.21 3.23
C ASP A 115 13.83 5.17 2.81
N ARG A 116 13.46 4.24 1.92
CA ARG A 116 14.30 3.17 1.37
C ARG A 116 14.40 3.26 -0.16
N HIS A 117 14.37 4.48 -0.70
CA HIS A 117 14.29 4.75 -2.14
C HIS A 117 15.26 3.96 -3.01
N GLN A 118 16.49 3.68 -2.53
CA GLN A 118 17.48 2.87 -3.25
C GLN A 118 17.00 1.45 -3.61
N MET A 119 16.05 0.90 -2.83
CA MET A 119 15.51 -0.45 -3.03
C MET A 119 14.30 -0.50 -3.97
N PHE A 120 13.75 0.67 -4.32
CA PHE A 120 12.51 0.78 -5.05
C PHE A 120 12.70 1.72 -6.25
N GLY A 121 12.71 1.14 -7.45
CA GLY A 121 12.86 1.87 -8.71
C GLY A 121 11.63 2.71 -9.01
N VAL A 122 11.55 3.90 -8.41
CA VAL A 122 10.44 4.84 -8.51
C VAL A 122 11.00 6.25 -8.71
N ASP A 123 10.35 7.05 -9.56
CA ASP A 123 10.65 8.48 -9.64
C ASP A 123 10.06 9.20 -8.42
N TRP A 124 10.85 9.26 -7.35
CA TRP A 124 10.46 9.85 -6.08
C TRP A 124 10.15 11.35 -6.17
N LYS A 125 10.73 12.06 -7.15
CA LYS A 125 10.40 13.47 -7.35
C LYS A 125 8.95 13.64 -7.79
N SER A 126 8.54 12.89 -8.80
CA SER A 126 7.15 12.89 -9.27
C SER A 126 6.17 12.40 -8.20
N VAL A 127 6.60 11.48 -7.32
CA VAL A 127 5.79 11.02 -6.18
C VAL A 127 5.56 12.13 -5.17
N ILE A 128 6.62 12.84 -4.76
CA ILE A 128 6.51 13.99 -3.82
C ILE A 128 5.58 15.05 -4.42
N ASP A 129 5.82 15.44 -5.69
CA ASP A 129 4.98 16.41 -6.40
C ASP A 129 3.51 15.96 -6.50
N ARG A 130 3.24 14.65 -6.55
CA ARG A 130 1.87 14.10 -6.56
C ARG A 130 1.24 14.14 -5.17
N VAL A 131 1.99 13.83 -4.12
CA VAL A 131 1.50 13.90 -2.74
C VAL A 131 1.15 15.33 -2.36
N ASP A 132 1.98 16.31 -2.72
CA ASP A 132 1.76 17.73 -2.41
C ASP A 132 0.51 18.30 -3.10
N ARG A 133 0.23 17.84 -4.33
CA ARG A 133 -0.96 18.24 -5.09
C ARG A 133 -2.21 17.43 -4.72
N GLY A 134 -2.02 16.25 -4.12
CA GLY A 134 -3.09 15.33 -3.77
C GLY A 134 -3.86 15.77 -2.53
N THR A 135 -5.15 15.46 -2.50
CA THR A 135 -6.02 15.76 -1.35
C THR A 135 -5.53 15.02 -0.11
N ALA A 136 -5.06 13.78 -0.27
CA ALA A 136 -4.62 12.95 0.84
C ALA A 136 -3.40 13.50 1.57
N GLY A 137 -2.42 14.08 0.85
CA GLY A 137 -1.22 14.66 1.47
C GLY A 137 -1.57 15.77 2.46
N THR A 138 -2.49 16.66 2.07
CA THR A 138 -2.98 17.75 2.91
C THR A 138 -3.94 17.26 4.00
N ALA A 139 -4.95 16.45 3.64
CA ALA A 139 -6.00 16.02 4.56
C ALA A 139 -5.50 15.11 5.70
N THR A 140 -4.39 14.39 5.48
CA THR A 140 -3.76 13.54 6.49
C THR A 140 -2.66 14.24 7.29
N GLY A 141 -2.19 15.41 6.81
CA GLY A 141 -1.00 16.08 7.32
C GLY A 141 0.32 15.35 7.07
N LEU A 142 0.33 14.27 6.25
CA LEU A 142 1.54 13.52 5.94
C LEU A 142 2.32 14.09 4.76
N GLY A 143 1.74 14.98 3.94
CA GLY A 143 2.40 15.53 2.75
C GLY A 143 3.76 16.16 3.07
N SER A 144 3.84 16.94 4.15
CA SER A 144 5.09 17.59 4.58
C SER A 144 6.19 16.62 5.03
N ARG A 145 5.93 15.32 5.13
CA ARG A 145 6.94 14.30 5.45
C ARG A 145 7.61 13.73 4.20
N PHE A 146 7.04 13.98 3.03
CA PHE A 146 7.60 13.56 1.76
C PHE A 146 8.66 14.58 1.34
N GLU A 147 9.92 14.25 1.60
CA GLU A 147 11.06 15.12 1.27
C GLU A 147 12.11 14.34 0.45
N MET A 148 12.75 15.02 -0.49
CA MET A 148 13.94 14.48 -1.14
C MET A 148 15.07 14.49 -0.12
N LYS A 149 15.39 13.33 0.47
CA LYS A 149 16.67 13.15 1.14
C LYS A 149 17.75 13.14 0.07
N MET A 150 18.29 14.32 -0.26
CA MET A 150 19.49 14.40 -1.07
C MET A 150 20.60 13.73 -0.27
N GLU A 151 21.06 12.57 -0.73
CA GLU A 151 22.28 11.97 -0.23
C GLU A 151 23.42 12.95 -0.54
N THR A 152 23.87 13.68 0.48
CA THR A 152 25.20 14.27 0.45
C THR A 152 26.18 13.12 0.30
N SER A 153 26.93 13.17 -0.79
CA SER A 153 27.84 12.16 -1.34
C SER A 153 28.82 11.55 -0.33
#